data_AF-A0A1C5L010-F1
#
_entry.id   AF-A0A1C5L010-F1
#
_cell.length_a   1.000
_cell.length_b   1.000
_cell.length_c   1.000
_cell.angle_alpha   90.00
_cell.angle_beta   90.00
_cell.angle_gamma   90.00
#
_symmetry.space_group_name_H-M   'P 1'
#
loop_
_entity.id
_entity.type
_entity.pdbx_description
1 polymer ?
#
loop_
_entity_poly.entity_id
_entity_poly.type
_entity_poly.pdbx_seq_one_letter_code
_entity_poly.pdbx_strand_id
1 'polypeptide(L)' 'MTRKEVERIVGIFKNHGIDKETGKRVKENVIHDFFDEIDDLMGYEGASEVIFVPEEYGLDKEATIQEIVDYILENQNIG' A
#
# COMPACT_ATOMS: atom_id res chain seq x y z
N MET A 1 -6.84 -10.46 2.05
CA MET A 1 -7.00 -9.95 0.66
C MET A 1 -6.15 -10.79 -0.29
N THR A 2 -6.35 -10.76 -1.61
CA THR A 2 -5.48 -11.49 -2.56
C THR A 2 -4.24 -10.68 -2.95
N ARG A 3 -3.13 -11.33 -3.32
CA ARG A 3 -1.91 -10.64 -3.81
C ARG A 3 -2.19 -9.61 -4.90
N LYS A 4 -3.03 -9.95 -5.88
CA LYS A 4 -3.38 -9.04 -6.99
C LYS A 4 -4.09 -7.78 -6.52
N GLU A 5 -4.93 -7.89 -5.50
CA GLU A 5 -5.60 -6.73 -4.90
C GLU A 5 -4.61 -5.84 -4.16
N VAL A 6 -3.66 -6.43 -3.40
CA VAL A 6 -2.57 -5.69 -2.73
C VAL A 6 -1.70 -4.97 -3.77
N GLU A 7 -1.24 -5.68 -4.81
CA GLU A 7 -0.44 -5.11 -5.90
C GLU A 7 -1.10 -3.91 -6.57
N ARG A 8 -2.41 -4.01 -6.84
CA ARG A 8 -3.17 -2.92 -7.44
C ARG A 8 -3.21 -1.70 -6.52
N ILE A 9 -3.48 -1.89 -5.23
CA ILE A 9 -3.54 -0.80 -4.25
C ILE A 9 -2.18 -0.14 -4.08
N VAL A 10 -1.11 -0.91 -3.84
CA VAL A 10 0.26 -0.39 -3.74
C VAL A 10 0.66 0.35 -5.02
N GLY A 11 0.31 -0.21 -6.18
CA GLY A 11 0.57 0.40 -7.48
C GLY A 11 -0.15 1.73 -7.70
N ILE A 12 -1.38 1.88 -7.21
CA ILE A 12 -2.11 3.16 -7.22
C ILE A 12 -1.33 4.21 -6.44
N PHE A 13 -0.87 3.88 -5.22
CA PHE A 13 -0.20 4.83 -4.34
C PHE A 13 1.18 5.24 -4.82
N LYS A 14 2.01 4.28 -5.25
CA LYS A 14 3.31 4.60 -5.87
C LYS A 14 3.17 5.43 -7.14
N ASN A 15 2.00 5.43 -7.79
CA ASN A 15 1.72 6.21 -9.00
C ASN A 15 0.91 7.49 -8.71
N HIS A 16 1.14 8.14 -7.56
CA HIS A 16 0.48 9.39 -7.16
C HIS A 16 -1.07 9.32 -7.11
N GLY A 17 -1.58 8.16 -6.72
CA GLY A 17 -3.02 7.92 -6.61
C GLY A 17 -3.72 7.66 -7.94
N ILE A 18 -2.99 7.34 -9.01
CA ILE A 18 -3.58 7.00 -10.32
C ILE A 18 -3.59 5.48 -10.49
N ASP A 19 -4.78 4.91 -10.60
CA ASP A 19 -4.99 3.52 -10.99
C ASP A 19 -4.60 3.32 -12.46
N LYS A 20 -3.56 2.52 -12.71
CA LYS A 20 -3.08 2.24 -14.07
C LYS A 20 -4.03 1.35 -14.86
N GLU A 21 -4.86 0.55 -14.22
CA GLU A 21 -5.82 -0.32 -14.89
C GLU A 21 -7.03 0.47 -15.38
N THR A 22 -7.49 1.44 -14.59
CA THR A 22 -8.72 2.20 -14.88
C THR A 22 -8.47 3.63 -15.37
N GLY A 23 -7.26 4.15 -15.21
CA GLY A 23 -6.90 5.55 -15.48
C GLY A 23 -7.50 6.56 -14.49
N LYS A 24 -8.20 6.11 -13.45
CA LYS A 24 -8.88 6.98 -12.48
C LYS A 24 -7.89 7.46 -11.41
N ARG A 25 -7.99 8.75 -11.06
CA ARG A 25 -7.25 9.34 -9.95
C ARG A 25 -8.09 9.25 -8.67
N VAL A 26 -7.50 8.71 -7.61
CA VAL A 26 -8.02 8.74 -6.24
C VAL A 26 -7.89 10.18 -5.74
N LYS A 27 -8.97 10.74 -5.18
CA LYS A 27 -9.01 12.13 -4.74
C LYS A 27 -8.15 12.32 -3.48
N GLU A 28 -7.37 13.40 -3.47
CA GLU A 28 -6.37 13.74 -2.44
C GLU A 28 -6.98 14.00 -1.05
N ASN A 29 -8.20 14.53 -1.00
CA ASN A 29 -8.92 14.83 0.25
C ASN A 29 -9.38 13.57 1.02
N VAL A 30 -9.10 12.38 0.47
CA VAL A 30 -9.39 11.11 1.10
C VAL A 30 -8.18 10.62 1.90
N ILE A 31 -6.95 11.05 1.57
CA ILE A 31 -5.69 10.39 1.95
C ILE A 31 -5.47 10.23 3.46
N HIS A 32 -5.93 11.16 4.31
CA HIS A 32 -5.74 11.04 5.77
C HIS A 32 -6.71 10.06 6.44
N ASP A 33 -8.00 10.07 6.08
CA ASP A 33 -8.95 9.03 6.50
C ASP A 33 -8.62 7.67 5.83
N PHE A 34 -7.81 7.70 4.77
CA PHE A 34 -7.44 6.54 3.96
C PHE A 34 -6.30 5.69 4.52
N PHE A 35 -5.49 6.19 5.45
CA PHE A 35 -4.41 5.38 6.03
C PHE A 35 -4.96 4.29 6.94
N ASP A 36 -5.85 4.64 7.86
CA ASP A 36 -6.58 3.68 8.69
C ASP A 36 -7.40 2.71 7.82
N GLU A 37 -8.04 3.21 6.75
CA GLU A 37 -8.77 2.34 5.80
C GLU A 37 -7.85 1.40 5.01
N ILE A 38 -6.64 1.83 4.62
CA ILE A 38 -5.65 0.94 3.97
C ILE A 38 -5.23 -0.13 4.96
N ASP A 39 -4.91 0.24 6.18
CA ASP A 39 -4.43 -0.67 7.20
C ASP A 39 -5.50 -1.71 7.56
N ASP A 40 -6.75 -1.27 7.72
CA ASP A 40 -7.92 -2.13 7.90
C ASP A 40 -8.17 -3.06 6.69
N LEU A 41 -8.11 -2.51 5.47
CA LEU A 41 -8.33 -3.28 4.24
C LEU A 41 -7.22 -4.32 4.00
N MET A 42 -5.99 -3.96 4.33
CA MET A 42 -4.82 -4.82 4.24
C MET A 42 -4.81 -5.82 5.40
N GLY A 43 -5.41 -5.52 6.54
CA GLY A 43 -5.31 -6.34 7.75
C GLY A 43 -3.89 -6.31 8.34
N TYR A 44 -3.22 -5.16 8.23
CA TYR A 44 -1.90 -4.90 8.81
C TYR A 44 -1.82 -3.43 9.21
N GLU A 45 -1.76 -3.17 10.52
CA GLU A 45 -1.55 -1.84 11.11
C GLU A 45 -0.14 -1.34 10.72
N GLY A 46 -0.07 -0.27 9.93
CA GLY A 46 1.17 0.23 9.31
C GLY A 46 1.36 -0.10 7.82
N ALA A 47 0.41 -0.78 7.17
CA ALA A 47 0.51 -1.10 5.73
C ALA A 47 0.66 0.16 4.85
N SER A 48 -0.08 1.20 5.19
CA SER A 48 0.01 2.51 4.56
C SER A 48 1.40 3.10 4.70
N GLU A 49 1.97 3.10 5.90
CA GLU A 49 3.32 3.62 6.15
C GLU A 49 4.39 2.86 5.36
N VAL A 50 4.31 1.53 5.27
CA VAL A 50 5.24 0.74 4.43
C VAL A 50 5.22 1.20 2.96
N ILE A 51 4.07 1.64 2.45
CA ILE A 51 3.94 2.13 1.07
C ILE A 51 4.61 3.50 0.88
N PHE A 52 4.43 4.41 1.84
CA PHE A 52 4.88 5.81 1.74
C PHE A 52 6.30 6.05 2.25
N VAL A 53 6.70 5.37 3.32
CA VAL A 53 8.00 5.46 4.00
C VAL A 53 8.60 4.07 4.25
N PRO A 54 8.84 3.28 3.19
CA PRO A 54 9.37 1.91 3.29
C PRO A 54 10.68 1.80 4.11
N GLU A 55 11.50 2.85 4.11
CA GLU A 55 12.76 2.91 4.86
C GLU A 55 12.60 2.82 6.38
N GLU A 56 11.47 3.26 6.94
CA GLU A 56 11.19 3.14 8.38
C GLU A 56 10.89 1.69 8.79
N TYR A 57 10.60 0.84 7.81
CA TYR A 57 10.28 -0.57 7.95
C TYR A 57 11.43 -1.49 7.49
N GLY A 58 12.61 -0.92 7.20
CA GLY A 58 13.80 -1.66 6.81
C GLY A 58 13.86 -2.04 5.33
N LEU A 59 12.97 -1.51 4.49
CA LEU A 59 13.02 -1.64 3.03
C LEU A 59 13.84 -0.49 2.42
N ASP A 60 14.22 -0.64 1.15
CA ASP A 60 14.84 0.46 0.40
C ASP A 60 13.82 1.60 0.15
N LYS A 61 14.27 2.86 0.16
CA LYS A 61 13.41 4.01 -0.18
C LYS A 61 12.80 3.89 -1.58
N GLU A 62 13.54 3.26 -2.50
CA GLU A 62 13.12 2.95 -3.87
C GLU A 62 12.55 1.53 -4.01
N ALA A 63 12.14 0.90 -2.91
CA ALA A 63 11.55 -0.44 -2.93
C ALA A 63 10.45 -0.56 -3.99
N THR A 64 10.55 -1.63 -4.75
CA THR A 64 9.62 -1.95 -5.83
C THR A 64 8.25 -2.28 -5.26
N ILE A 65 7.22 -2.21 -6.11
CA ILE A 65 5.85 -2.62 -5.75
C ILE A 65 5.86 -4.06 -5.22
N GLN A 66 6.66 -4.95 -5.81
CA GLN A 66 6.72 -6.35 -5.41
C GLN A 66 7.31 -6.52 -4.01
N GLU A 67 8.41 -5.83 -3.69
CA GLU A 67 9.02 -5.88 -2.35
C GLU A 67 8.07 -5.37 -1.26
N ILE A 68 7.34 -4.28 -1.54
CA ILE A 68 6.34 -3.74 -0.62
C ILE A 68 5.16 -4.70 -0.45
N VAL A 69 4.68 -5.29 -1.54
CA VAL A 69 3.59 -6.28 -1.50
C VAL A 69 4.00 -7.52 -0.73
N ASP A 70 5.21 -8.03 -0.96
CA ASP A 70 5.74 -9.19 -0.23
C ASP A 70 5.83 -8.90 1.26
N TYR A 71 6.40 -7.75 1.64
CA TYR A 71 6.46 -7.31 3.03
C TYR A 71 5.08 -7.21 3.68
N ILE A 72 4.12 -6.54 3.02
CA ILE A 72 2.76 -6.40 3.56
C ILE A 72 2.13 -7.78 3.74
N LEU A 73 2.18 -8.65 2.72
CA LEU A 73 1.58 -9.99 2.79
C LEU A 73 2.23 -10.88 3.87
N GLU A 74 3.53 -10.74 4.12
CA GLU A 74 4.22 -11.45 5.21
C GLU A 74 3.75 -10.98 6.59
N ASN A 75 3.32 -9.72 6.71
CA ASN A 75 2.87 -9.11 7.95
C ASN A 75 1.33 -9.04 8.08
N GLN A 76 0.58 -9.42 7.04
CA GLN A 76 -0.87 -9.65 7.10
C GLN A 76 -1.14 -10.86 8.01
N ASN A 77 -1.53 -10.61 9.25
CA ASN A 77 -1.83 -11.60 10.29
C ASN A 77 -0.66 -12.51 10.72
N ILE A 78 0.29 -11.93 11.45
CA ILE A 78 0.64 -12.52 12.75
C ILE A 78 -0.41 -12.02 13.76
N GLY A 79 -1.51 -12.77 13.86
CA GLY A 79 -2.62 -12.60 14.80
C GLY A 79 -3.44 -13.87 14.87
#